data_AF-A0A919Q629-F1
#
_entry.id   AF-A0A919Q629-F1
#
_cell.length_a   1.000
_cell.length_b   1.000
_cell.length_c   1.000
_cell.angle_alpha   90.00
_cell.angle_beta   90.00
_cell.angle_gamma   90.00
#
_symmetry.space_group_name_H-M   'P 1'
#
loop_
_entity.id
_entity.type
_entity.pdbx_description
1 polymer ?
#
loop_
_entity_poly.entity_id
_entity_poly.type
_entity_poly.pdbx_seq_one_letter_code
_entity_poly.pdbx_strand_id
1 'polypeptide(L)'
;MLRVLLFVIPIALAVYCIADAVQHPEEQPYGLPRWAWVLIILFFPYIGAGVWLYLKFSRPASGGQQQRGPIAPDDDPEYLAWLRDQERRRKRQGGE
;
A
#
# COMPACT_ATOMS: atom_id res chain seq x y z
N MET A 1 12.78 -0.86 -39.16
CA MET A 1 11.61 -1.15 -38.32
C MET A 1 12.00 -1.50 -36.88
N LEU A 2 12.79 -2.56 -36.62
CA LEU A 2 13.20 -2.98 -35.26
C LEU A 2 13.92 -1.90 -34.43
N ARG A 3 14.70 -1.03 -35.09
CA ARG A 3 15.40 0.09 -34.44
C ARG A 3 14.45 1.10 -33.80
N VAL A 4 13.27 1.34 -34.38
CA VAL A 4 12.26 2.24 -33.81
C VAL A 4 11.68 1.65 -32.53
N LEU A 5 11.49 0.32 -32.51
CA LEU A 5 11.02 -0.41 -31.34
C LEU A 5 11.92 -0.20 -30.11
N LEU A 6 13.24 -0.12 -30.32
CA LEU A 6 14.23 0.12 -29.25
C LEU A 6 14.08 1.49 -28.57
N PHE A 7 13.47 2.46 -29.24
CA PHE A 7 13.17 3.78 -28.67
C PHE A 7 11.74 3.88 -28.16
N VAL A 8 10.77 3.22 -28.80
CA VAL A 8 9.36 3.27 -28.39
C VAL A 8 9.11 2.48 -27.09
N ILE A 9 9.73 1.30 -26.94
CA ILE A 9 9.59 0.46 -25.74
C ILE A 9 9.99 1.21 -24.46
N PRO A 10 11.20 1.80 -24.34
CA PRO A 10 11.59 2.50 -23.11
C PRO A 10 10.73 3.72 -22.84
N ILE A 11 10.24 4.41 -23.87
CA ILE A 11 9.33 5.55 -23.70
C ILE A 11 7.99 5.07 -23.14
N ALA A 12 7.37 4.04 -23.75
CA ALA A 12 6.12 3.48 -23.28
C ALA A 12 6.24 2.94 -21.84
N LEU A 13 7.36 2.28 -21.55
CA LEU A 13 7.66 1.69 -20.25
C LEU A 13 7.95 2.77 -19.19
N ALA A 14 8.63 3.85 -19.56
CA ALA A 14 8.81 5.03 -18.71
C ALA A 14 7.48 5.71 -18.38
N VAL A 15 6.62 5.93 -19.39
CA VAL A 15 5.28 6.51 -19.19
C VAL A 15 4.44 5.63 -18.26
N TYR A 16 4.46 4.31 -18.45
CA TYR A 16 3.79 3.37 -17.56
C TYR A 16 4.30 3.46 -16.11
N CYS A 17 5.62 3.43 -15.91
CA CYS A 17 6.20 3.48 -14.57
C CYS A 17 5.98 4.83 -13.89
N ILE A 18 5.96 5.94 -14.65
CA ILE A 18 5.63 7.27 -14.11
C ILE A 18 4.17 7.30 -13.65
N ALA A 19 3.23 6.80 -14.47
CA ALA A 19 1.82 6.73 -14.10
C ALA A 19 1.61 5.86 -12.85
N ASP A 20 2.27 4.71 -12.78
CA ASP A 20 2.24 3.78 -11.63
C ASP A 20 2.83 4.43 -10.37
N ALA A 21 3.93 5.18 -10.49
CA ALA A 21 4.56 5.88 -9.37
C ALA A 21 3.71 7.06 -8.85
N VAL A 22 3.01 7.77 -9.73
CA VAL A 22 2.11 8.86 -9.34
C VAL A 22 0.84 8.35 -8.67
N GLN A 23 0.30 7.21 -9.12
CA GLN A 23 -0.89 6.58 -8.55
C GLN A 23 -0.63 5.84 -7.23
N HIS A 24 0.63 5.68 -6.82
CA HIS A 24 0.96 4.97 -5.60
C HIS A 24 0.40 5.71 -4.36
N PRO A 25 -0.35 5.00 -3.48
CA PRO A 25 -1.03 5.62 -2.34
C PRO A 25 -0.07 6.20 -1.30
N GLU A 26 1.13 5.63 -1.20
CA GLU A 26 2.19 6.13 -0.34
C GLU A 26 2.88 7.38 -0.92
N GLU A 27 3.14 8.38 -0.08
CA GLU A 27 3.89 9.57 -0.48
C GLU A 27 5.37 9.30 -0.77
N GLN A 28 5.90 8.21 -0.20
CA GLN A 28 7.29 7.80 -0.32
C GLN A 28 7.42 6.32 -0.73
N PRO A 29 7.06 5.96 -1.98
CA PRO A 29 7.16 4.58 -2.45
C PRO A 29 8.59 4.08 -2.32
N TYR A 30 8.76 2.98 -1.58
CA TYR A 30 10.04 2.31 -1.38
C TYR A 30 11.13 3.14 -0.68
N GLY A 31 10.76 4.23 0.01
CA GLY A 31 11.67 5.10 0.77
C GLY A 31 12.17 6.33 0.00
N LEU A 32 11.65 6.59 -1.21
CA LEU A 32 11.93 7.79 -1.99
C LEU A 32 10.61 8.52 -2.29
N PRO A 33 10.60 9.87 -2.31
CA PRO A 33 9.38 10.60 -2.62
C PRO A 33 8.95 10.37 -4.07
N ARG A 34 7.63 10.39 -4.33
CA ARG A 34 7.05 10.12 -5.66
C ARG A 34 7.73 10.92 -6.79
N TRP A 35 8.07 12.18 -6.55
CA TRP A 35 8.72 13.04 -7.56
C TRP A 35 10.15 12.59 -7.92
N ALA A 36 10.89 12.00 -6.97
CA ALA A 36 12.23 11.49 -7.24
C ALA A 36 12.18 10.30 -8.21
N TRP A 37 11.20 9.41 -8.06
CA TRP A 37 10.97 8.32 -9.01
C TRP A 37 10.67 8.83 -10.41
N VAL A 38 9.85 9.87 -10.54
CA VAL A 38 9.55 10.50 -11.84
C VAL A 38 10.83 11.05 -12.49
N LEU A 39 11.68 11.76 -11.74
CA LEU A 39 12.95 12.27 -12.27
C LEU A 39 13.90 11.14 -12.68
N ILE A 40 14.04 10.10 -11.85
CA ILE A 40 14.92 8.97 -12.15
C ILE A 40 14.46 8.26 -13.44
N ILE A 41 13.16 8.00 -13.59
CA ILE A 41 12.61 7.36 -14.79
C ILE A 41 12.72 8.28 -16.01
N LEU A 42 12.60 9.60 -15.83
CA LEU A 42 12.73 10.57 -16.91
C LEU A 42 14.17 10.65 -17.46
N PHE A 43 15.17 10.76 -16.58
CA PHE A 43 16.58 10.89 -16.98
C PHE A 43 17.23 9.56 -17.33
N PHE A 44 16.79 8.46 -16.71
CA PHE A 44 17.33 7.13 -16.90
C PHE A 44 16.20 6.10 -17.07
N PRO A 45 15.51 6.08 -18.22
CA PRO A 45 14.29 5.28 -18.40
C PRO A 45 14.51 3.78 -18.18
N TYR A 46 15.65 3.24 -18.64
CA TYR A 46 15.96 1.82 -18.45
C TYR A 46 16.25 1.48 -16.99
N ILE A 47 17.06 2.29 -16.31
CA ILE A 47 17.48 2.02 -14.92
C ILE A 47 16.33 2.33 -13.98
N GLY A 48 15.71 3.50 -14.10
CA GLY A 48 14.61 3.94 -13.25
C GLY A 48 13.43 2.99 -13.30
N ALA A 49 13.02 2.57 -14.49
CA ALA A 49 11.92 1.63 -14.62
C ALA A 49 12.33 0.20 -14.21
N GLY A 50 13.57 -0.22 -14.49
CA GLY A 50 14.09 -1.51 -14.03
C GLY A 50 14.09 -1.62 -12.51
N VAL A 51 14.57 -0.59 -11.80
CA VAL A 51 14.58 -0.55 -10.33
C VAL A 51 13.15 -0.44 -9.78
N TRP A 52 12.29 0.39 -10.38
CA TRP A 52 10.87 0.50 -9.99
C TRP A 52 10.17 -0.86 -10.03
N LEU A 53 10.27 -1.57 -11.16
CA LEU A 53 9.69 -2.89 -11.33
C LEU A 53 10.33 -3.91 -10.39
N TYR A 54 11.65 -3.89 -10.24
CA TYR A 54 12.34 -4.80 -9.32
C TYR A 54 11.85 -4.65 -7.88
N LEU A 55 11.73 -3.41 -7.39
CA LEU A 55 11.23 -3.13 -6.03
C LEU A 55 9.75 -3.49 -5.90
N LYS A 56 8.94 -3.25 -6.93
CA LYS A 56 7.53 -3.63 -6.99
C LYS A 56 7.30 -5.13 -6.87
N PHE A 57 8.14 -5.94 -7.51
CA PHE A 57 8.01 -7.40 -7.46
C PHE A 57 8.77 -8.05 -6.28
N SER A 58 9.85 -7.42 -5.79
CA SER A 58 10.72 -8.01 -4.75
C SER A 58 10.32 -7.63 -3.33
N ARG A 59 9.61 -6.52 -3.15
CA ARG A 59 9.03 -6.18 -1.85
C ARG A 59 7.58 -6.69 -1.86
N PRO A 60 7.24 -7.77 -1.12
CA PRO A 60 5.85 -8.00 -0.78
C PRO A 60 5.31 -6.70 -0.19
N ALA A 61 4.03 -6.40 -0.39
CA ALA A 61 3.39 -5.20 0.11
C ALA A 61 3.37 -5.18 1.66
N SER A 62 4.54 -5.05 2.28
CA SER A 62 4.75 -5.15 3.73
C SER A 62 4.54 -3.81 4.43
N GLY A 63 4.19 -2.76 3.68
CA GLY A 63 4.05 -1.40 4.18
C GLY A 63 2.72 -0.75 3.85
N GLY A 64 1.85 -1.45 3.10
CA GLY A 64 0.48 -1.01 2.91
C GLY A 64 -0.19 -1.05 4.27
N GLN A 65 -0.18 0.11 4.94
CA GLN A 65 -0.94 0.42 6.13
C GLN A 65 -2.22 -0.39 6.03
N GLN A 66 -2.28 -1.47 6.82
CA GLN A 66 -3.47 -2.29 6.95
C GLN A 66 -4.56 -1.25 7.08
N GLN A 67 -5.39 -1.12 6.05
CA GLN A 67 -6.61 -0.35 6.18
C GLN A 67 -7.19 -0.99 7.42
N ARG A 68 -7.19 -0.24 8.53
CA ARG A 68 -7.95 -0.60 9.70
C ARG A 68 -9.36 -0.53 9.14
N GLY A 69 -9.77 -1.66 8.55
CA GLY A 69 -11.13 -1.87 8.15
C GLY A 69 -11.98 -1.64 9.39
N PRO A 70 -13.28 -1.39 9.21
CA PRO A 70 -14.20 -1.35 10.33
C PRO A 70 -13.86 -2.53 11.25
N ILE A 71 -13.43 -2.22 12.48
CA ILE A 71 -13.21 -3.26 13.50
C ILE A 71 -14.55 -3.95 13.60
N ALA A 72 -14.54 -5.28 13.43
CA ALA A 72 -15.77 -6.02 13.53
C ALA A 72 -16.28 -5.88 14.99
N PRO A 73 -17.59 -5.69 15.23
CA PRO A 73 -18.11 -5.40 16.58
C PRO A 73 -17.72 -6.42 17.67
N ASP A 74 -17.30 -7.62 17.28
CA ASP A 74 -16.75 -8.68 18.12
C ASP A 74 -15.28 -8.45 18.55
N ASP A 75 -14.50 -7.71 17.77
CA ASP A 75 -13.11 -7.34 18.06
C ASP A 75 -12.98 -5.97 18.76
N ASP A 76 -14.10 -5.27 19.01
CA ASP A 76 -14.14 -3.98 19.70
C ASP A 76 -13.90 -4.16 21.21
N PRO A 77 -12.78 -3.63 21.76
CA PRO A 77 -12.43 -3.81 23.17
C PRO A 77 -13.47 -3.19 24.11
N GLU A 78 -14.14 -2.11 23.66
CA GLU A 78 -15.17 -1.41 24.42
C GLU A 78 -16.48 -2.21 24.50
N TYR A 79 -16.88 -2.89 23.40
CA TYR A 79 -18.06 -3.76 23.37
C TYR A 79 -17.89 -5.00 24.26
N LEU A 80 -16.71 -5.63 24.20
CA LEU A 80 -16.37 -6.77 25.08
C LEU A 80 -16.29 -6.36 26.55
N ALA A 81 -15.91 -5.12 26.87
CA ALA A 81 -15.96 -4.60 28.23
C ALA A 81 -17.41 -4.44 28.72
N TRP A 82 -18.28 -3.87 27.88
CA TRP A 82 -19.70 -3.71 28.20
C TRP A 82 -20.43 -5.05 28.44
N LEU A 83 -20.17 -6.08 27.62
CA LEU A 83 -20.73 -7.43 27.82
C LEU A 83 -20.32 -8.03 29.17
N ARG A 84 -19.05 -7.87 29.56
CA ARG A 84 -18.54 -8.33 30.87
C ARG A 84 -19.23 -7.64 32.04
N ASP A 85 -19.54 -6.35 31.90
CA ASP A 85 -20.28 -5.61 32.93
C ASP A 85 -21.76 -6.02 33.03
N GLN A 86 -22.40 -6.30 31.90
CA GLN A 86 -23.77 -6.85 31.87
C GLN A 86 -23.86 -8.20 32.57
N GLU A 87 -22.93 -9.13 32.28
CA GLU A 87 -22.94 -10.47 32.89
C GLU A 87 -22.79 -10.39 34.42
N ARG A 88 -21.92 -9.50 34.90
CA ARG A 88 -21.74 -9.24 36.35
C ARG A 88 -23.03 -8.75 37.01
N ARG A 89 -23.82 -7.91 36.33
CA ARG A 89 -25.10 -7.41 36.85
C ARG A 89 -26.15 -8.52 36.91
N ARG A 90 -26.26 -9.34 35.87
CA ARG A 90 -27.19 -10.50 35.85
C ARG A 90 -26.87 -11.49 36.96
N LYS A 91 -25.61 -11.87 37.15
CA LYS A 91 -25.23 -12.81 38.24
C LYS A 91 -25.57 -12.28 39.63
N ARG A 92 -25.53 -10.97 39.84
CA ARG A 92 -25.94 -10.35 41.11
C ARG A 92 -27.46 -10.37 41.33
N GLN A 93 -28.25 -10.30 40.26
CA GLN A 93 -29.72 -10.30 40.33
C GLN A 93 -30.34 -11.71 40.33
N GLY A 94 -29.67 -12.70 39.74
CA GLY A 94 -30.14 -14.09 39.68
C GLY A 94 -29.59 -15.00 40.78
N GLY A 95 -28.92 -14.43 41.79
CA GLY A 95 -28.34 -15.15 42.93
C GLY A 95 -29.12 -14.98 44.24
N GLU A 96 -30.33 -14.41 44.17
CA GLU A 96 -31.34 -14.37 45.24
C GLU A 96 -32.44 -15.40 44.94
#